data_AF-A0A3P9JXA5-F1
#
_entry.id   AF-A0A3P9JXA5-F1
#
_cell.length_a   1.000
_cell.length_b   1.000
_cell.length_c   1.000
_cell.angle_alpha   90.00
_cell.angle_beta   90.00
_cell.angle_gamma   90.00
#
_symmetry.space_group_name_H-M   'P 1'
#
loop_
_entity.id
_entity.type
_entity.pdbx_description
1 polymer ?
#
loop_
_entity_poly.entity_id
_entity_poly.type
_entity_poly.pdbx_seq_one_letter_code
_entity_poly.pdbx_strand_id
1 'polypeptide(L)'
;MALKRENEGLDNPAFHMDEQVIGQLSGQPKTNDVKCEDGVDRNKPTYCVTDVPSWYLCIFLAIQHYLTAFGGIISIPLILSEGLCLQHDSLTQSLLINTIFFVSGICTLLQVTLGVRLPILQGGTFALVTPAMAMLTMPDWKCPAWTQNASLVNTSSPEFVEVWQSRLRTLQGSIMVASVLQVLVGFSGLIGFLMRFIGPLTIAPTVSLIGLSLYDSAGDKAGSHWGISAMTAVLIILFSQYLRLIQVPLPAYSKSKKLHTSNFFMFQTMPILLGLAVSWLVCYLLTIYDVLPKDSAEYGHLARTDVKGNVVSEASWFRVPYPGQWGVPTVNLAAVFGMLAGIICSMAESVGDYHACARLSGAPPPPNHAINRGIGVEGVGSLLAGAFGTGNGTTSFSENVAALGITKVGSRTVILLSGIFMILMGVLGKIGAIFATIPTPVIGGMFIIMFGVITAAGISNLQYVDMNSSRNIFVFGFSLFSALVIPNWITKNPGYLQTGITELDQVLRILFTTHMFIGGFFGFFLDNTIPGTTVERGLLAWNQVHFEDSTCSMVSEEVYDFPCGIAASVQSHSWIRYVPFCPRKNDDPQKKQETADALQSTRV
;
A
#
# COMPACT_ATOMS: atom_id res chain seq x y z
N MET A 1 -57.83 -26.74 2.38
CA MET A 1 -57.21 -25.90 1.34
C MET A 1 -55.87 -25.44 1.88
N ALA A 2 -54.80 -25.71 1.14
CA ALA A 2 -53.38 -25.40 1.40
C ALA A 2 -52.63 -26.23 2.47
N LEU A 3 -51.62 -26.96 1.98
CA LEU A 3 -50.72 -27.90 2.64
C LEU A 3 -49.65 -27.21 3.50
N LYS A 4 -49.27 -27.88 4.57
CA LYS A 4 -48.04 -27.66 5.35
C LYS A 4 -46.90 -28.41 4.65
N ARG A 5 -45.89 -27.70 4.14
CA ARG A 5 -44.62 -28.30 3.64
C ARG A 5 -43.60 -28.27 4.77
N GLU A 6 -43.04 -29.43 5.08
CA GLU A 6 -41.86 -29.62 5.92
C GLU A 6 -40.62 -29.07 5.18
N ASN A 7 -39.82 -28.27 5.89
CA ASN A 7 -38.46 -27.93 5.50
C ASN A 7 -37.53 -28.81 6.35
N GLU A 8 -36.99 -29.87 5.75
CA GLU A 8 -35.81 -30.55 6.27
C GLU A 8 -34.60 -29.63 6.06
N GLY A 9 -34.04 -29.14 7.16
CA GLY A 9 -32.78 -28.41 7.17
C GLY A 9 -31.62 -29.38 6.96
N LEU A 10 -30.81 -29.14 5.93
CA LEU A 10 -29.46 -29.68 5.85
C LEU A 10 -28.60 -28.96 6.89
N ASP A 11 -28.09 -29.73 7.85
CA ASP A 11 -26.99 -29.35 8.72
C ASP A 11 -25.77 -28.93 7.90
N ASN A 12 -25.28 -27.71 8.10
CA ASN A 12 -24.03 -27.24 7.54
C ASN A 12 -23.16 -26.66 8.67
N PRO A 13 -22.09 -27.35 9.10
CA PRO A 13 -21.30 -26.96 10.27
C PRO A 13 -20.22 -25.98 9.84
N ALA A 14 -20.57 -24.71 9.65
CA ALA A 14 -19.57 -23.71 9.27
C ALA A 14 -19.87 -22.28 9.73
N PHE A 15 -20.55 -22.05 10.86
CA PHE A 15 -20.60 -20.73 11.49
C PHE A 15 -20.90 -20.85 12.99
N HIS A 16 -19.86 -21.02 13.80
CA HIS A 16 -19.90 -20.65 15.22
C HIS A 16 -18.95 -19.44 15.38
N MET A 17 -19.50 -18.24 15.25
CA MET A 17 -18.95 -17.05 15.91
C MET A 17 -19.76 -16.84 17.19
N ASP A 18 -19.03 -16.59 18.27
CA ASP A 18 -19.53 -16.51 19.64
C ASP A 18 -20.75 -15.60 19.82
N GLU A 19 -21.84 -16.21 20.26
CA GLU A 19 -23.06 -15.57 20.78
C GLU A 19 -22.77 -14.98 22.18
N GLN A 20 -21.99 -13.90 22.26
CA GLN A 20 -21.81 -13.14 23.52
C GLN A 20 -21.86 -11.61 23.38
N VAL A 21 -22.28 -11.08 22.23
CA VAL A 21 -22.37 -9.62 22.02
C VAL A 21 -23.80 -9.06 22.20
N ILE A 22 -24.81 -9.91 22.41
CA ILE A 22 -26.21 -9.46 22.57
C ILE A 22 -26.71 -9.78 23.98
N GLY A 23 -26.25 -9.02 24.97
CA GLY A 23 -26.69 -9.18 26.37
C GLY A 23 -26.56 -7.97 27.27
N GLN A 24 -25.93 -6.87 26.85
CA GLN A 24 -25.64 -5.72 27.72
C GLN A 24 -26.49 -4.47 27.45
N LEU A 25 -27.64 -4.60 26.80
CA LEU A 25 -28.63 -3.53 26.66
C LEU A 25 -29.89 -3.84 27.50
N SER A 26 -29.70 -4.00 28.81
CA SER A 26 -30.78 -3.94 29.80
C SER A 26 -30.21 -3.94 31.23
N GLY A 27 -30.38 -2.85 31.98
CA GLY A 27 -30.27 -2.86 33.44
C GLY A 27 -29.32 -1.81 34.07
N GLN A 28 -29.90 -1.02 34.97
CA GLN A 28 -29.31 0.07 35.79
C GLN A 28 -28.06 -0.27 36.63
N PRO A 29 -27.32 0.75 37.14
CA PRO A 29 -25.99 0.56 37.71
C PRO A 29 -26.06 0.02 39.14
N LYS A 30 -25.23 -1.00 39.42
CA LYS A 30 -24.84 -1.35 40.79
C LYS A 30 -23.32 -1.44 40.85
N THR A 31 -22.75 -0.55 41.66
CA THR A 31 -21.41 -0.63 42.22
C THR A 31 -21.20 -1.98 42.88
N ASN A 32 -20.11 -2.69 42.52
CA ASN A 32 -19.34 -3.56 43.42
C ASN A 32 -18.03 -3.96 42.74
N ASP A 33 -16.95 -3.81 43.51
CA ASP A 33 -15.58 -4.21 43.20
C ASP A 33 -15.50 -5.66 42.70
N VAL A 34 -14.91 -5.86 41.52
CA VAL A 34 -14.54 -7.19 41.02
C VAL A 34 -13.04 -7.22 40.75
N LYS A 35 -12.36 -8.08 41.50
CA LYS A 35 -10.95 -8.45 41.33
C LYS A 35 -10.70 -8.88 39.87
N CYS A 36 -9.67 -8.31 39.25
CA CYS A 36 -9.17 -8.75 37.96
C CYS A 36 -8.63 -10.19 38.08
N GLU A 37 -9.31 -11.14 37.45
CA GLU A 37 -8.71 -12.42 37.07
C GLU A 37 -7.91 -12.21 35.78
N ASP A 38 -6.66 -12.69 35.77
CA ASP A 38 -5.74 -12.65 34.62
C ASP A 38 -6.24 -13.54 33.47
N GLY A 39 -7.18 -13.03 32.68
CA GLY A 39 -7.46 -13.51 31.34
C GLY A 39 -6.38 -13.00 30.39
N VAL A 40 -5.57 -13.91 29.82
CA VAL A 40 -4.59 -13.55 28.77
C VAL A 40 -5.35 -13.01 27.56
N ASP A 41 -5.38 -11.68 27.43
CA ASP A 41 -5.99 -10.99 26.31
C ASP A 41 -5.25 -11.34 25.00
N ARG A 42 -5.82 -12.27 24.22
CA ARG A 42 -5.24 -12.79 22.97
C ARG A 42 -5.03 -11.73 21.89
N ASN A 43 -5.60 -10.53 22.06
CA ASN A 43 -5.45 -9.43 21.12
C ASN A 43 -4.31 -8.47 21.43
N LYS A 44 -3.66 -8.58 22.59
CA LYS A 44 -2.55 -7.70 22.96
C LYS A 44 -1.32 -7.94 22.07
N PRO A 45 -0.67 -6.88 21.53
CA PRO A 45 0.58 -7.04 20.79
C PRO A 45 1.68 -7.61 21.71
N THR A 46 2.55 -8.46 21.14
CA THR A 46 3.73 -9.01 21.82
C THR A 46 4.78 -7.94 22.04
N TYR A 47 4.91 -7.02 21.08
CA TYR A 47 5.69 -5.80 21.22
C TYR A 47 4.83 -4.60 20.85
N CYS A 48 4.65 -3.68 21.77
CA CYS A 48 4.00 -2.40 21.56
C CYS A 48 4.90 -1.42 20.77
N VAL A 49 4.33 -0.29 20.39
CA VAL A 49 4.98 0.78 19.59
C VAL A 49 6.30 1.29 20.19
N THR A 50 6.39 1.38 21.51
CA THR A 50 7.57 1.85 22.24
C THR A 50 8.55 0.75 22.63
N ASP A 51 8.17 -0.52 22.50
CA ASP A 51 9.00 -1.64 22.93
C ASP A 51 10.19 -1.84 22.00
N VAL A 52 11.33 -2.21 22.59
CA VAL A 52 12.56 -2.52 21.86
C VAL A 52 12.92 -3.99 22.08
N PRO A 53 12.71 -4.87 21.09
CA PRO A 53 13.17 -6.25 21.16
C PRO A 53 14.69 -6.34 21.29
N SER A 54 15.21 -7.46 21.79
CA SER A 54 16.64 -7.74 21.80
C SER A 54 17.25 -7.61 20.38
N TRP A 55 18.47 -7.08 20.27
CA TRP A 55 19.08 -6.69 18.98
C TRP A 55 19.02 -7.77 17.87
N TYR A 56 19.26 -9.05 18.20
CA TYR A 56 19.22 -10.15 17.24
C TYR A 56 17.80 -10.45 16.74
N LEU A 57 16.82 -10.41 17.65
CA LEU A 57 15.41 -10.59 17.33
C LEU A 57 14.90 -9.39 16.52
N CYS A 58 15.34 -8.18 16.86
CA CYS A 58 15.03 -6.97 16.11
C CYS A 58 15.50 -7.09 14.65
N ILE A 59 16.73 -7.57 14.41
CA ILE A 59 17.24 -7.84 13.05
C ILE A 59 16.36 -8.83 12.30
N PHE A 60 16.01 -9.95 12.95
CA PHE A 60 15.19 -10.99 12.32
C PHE A 60 13.78 -10.47 11.96
N LEU A 61 13.13 -9.78 12.90
CA LEU A 61 11.80 -9.19 12.69
C LEU A 61 11.83 -8.07 11.64
N ALA A 62 12.91 -7.29 11.58
CA ALA A 62 13.07 -6.24 10.57
C ALA A 62 13.18 -6.84 9.17
N ILE A 63 13.99 -7.90 9.01
CA ILE A 63 14.06 -8.65 7.74
C ILE A 63 12.69 -9.21 7.39
N GLN A 64 11.96 -9.76 8.36
CA GLN A 64 10.62 -10.30 8.12
C GLN A 64 9.66 -9.23 7.58
N HIS A 65 9.58 -8.05 8.20
CA HIS A 65 8.72 -6.96 7.72
C HIS A 65 9.12 -6.45 6.34
N TYR A 66 10.43 -6.40 6.05
CA TYR A 66 10.93 -6.12 4.70
C TYR A 66 10.45 -7.18 3.69
N LEU A 67 10.60 -8.46 4.01
CA LEU A 67 10.22 -9.57 3.12
C LEU A 67 8.70 -9.67 2.90
N THR A 68 7.88 -9.18 3.83
CA THR A 68 6.43 -9.05 3.63
C THR A 68 6.11 -8.00 2.57
N ALA A 69 6.75 -6.82 2.62
CA ALA A 69 6.54 -5.74 1.65
C ALA A 69 7.16 -6.03 0.27
N PHE A 70 8.09 -6.99 0.22
CA PHE A 70 8.91 -7.28 -0.95
C PHE A 70 8.10 -7.42 -2.25
N GLY A 71 7.05 -8.25 -2.24
CA GLY A 71 6.25 -8.54 -3.43
C GLY A 71 5.61 -7.29 -4.03
N GLY A 72 5.02 -6.44 -3.19
CA GLY A 72 4.42 -5.18 -3.65
C GLY A 72 5.45 -4.21 -4.22
N ILE A 73 6.60 -4.04 -3.53
CA ILE A 73 7.64 -3.09 -3.96
C ILE A 73 8.27 -3.49 -5.31
N ILE A 74 8.55 -4.78 -5.54
CA ILE A 74 9.13 -5.21 -6.83
C ILE A 74 8.12 -5.16 -7.98
N SER A 75 6.83 -5.29 -7.68
CA SER A 75 5.79 -5.35 -8.71
C SER A 75 5.69 -4.05 -9.50
N ILE A 76 5.80 -2.91 -8.82
CA ILE A 76 5.67 -1.58 -9.42
C ILE A 76 6.68 -1.33 -10.55
N PRO A 77 8.01 -1.43 -10.35
CA PRO A 77 8.97 -1.21 -11.44
C PRO A 77 8.82 -2.27 -12.54
N LEU A 78 8.39 -3.49 -12.23
CA LEU A 78 8.15 -4.55 -13.22
C LEU A 78 6.91 -4.27 -14.09
N ILE A 79 5.85 -3.68 -13.53
CA ILE A 79 4.70 -3.20 -14.30
C ILE A 79 5.10 -1.98 -15.14
N LEU A 80 5.74 -1.00 -14.51
CA LEU A 80 6.12 0.25 -15.17
C LEU A 80 7.12 0.04 -16.30
N SER A 81 7.96 -1.01 -16.21
CA SER A 81 8.89 -1.38 -17.28
C SER A 81 8.21 -1.58 -18.64
N GLU A 82 6.95 -2.02 -18.67
CA GLU A 82 6.20 -2.21 -19.91
C GLU A 82 5.86 -0.86 -20.57
N GLY A 83 5.39 0.10 -19.77
CA GLY A 83 5.10 1.45 -20.26
C GLY A 83 6.36 2.27 -20.57
N LEU A 84 7.49 1.97 -19.93
CA LEU A 84 8.78 2.64 -20.16
C LEU A 84 9.54 2.05 -21.36
N CYS A 85 9.04 0.99 -22.01
CA CYS A 85 9.71 0.30 -23.10
C CYS A 85 11.01 -0.44 -22.66
N LEU A 86 11.04 -0.94 -21.42
CA LEU A 86 12.19 -1.61 -20.81
C LEU A 86 12.07 -3.14 -20.78
N GLN A 87 11.09 -3.75 -21.46
CA GLN A 87 10.78 -5.19 -21.37
C GLN A 87 12.01 -6.09 -21.57
N HIS A 88 12.90 -5.68 -22.49
CA HIS A 88 14.10 -6.43 -22.89
C HIS A 88 15.40 -5.94 -22.22
N ASP A 89 15.34 -4.91 -21.36
CA ASP A 89 16.49 -4.37 -20.63
C ASP A 89 16.39 -4.70 -19.13
N SER A 90 16.76 -5.94 -18.81
CA SER A 90 16.71 -6.44 -17.44
C SER A 90 17.73 -5.77 -16.51
N LEU A 91 18.82 -5.21 -17.06
CA LEU A 91 19.79 -4.45 -16.27
C LEU A 91 19.15 -3.14 -15.78
N THR A 92 18.55 -2.35 -16.66
CA THR A 92 17.86 -1.12 -16.24
C THR A 92 16.66 -1.40 -15.34
N GLN A 93 15.89 -2.47 -15.58
CA GLN A 93 14.85 -2.93 -14.64
C GLN A 93 15.42 -3.15 -13.24
N SER A 94 16.58 -3.80 -13.12
CA SER A 94 17.24 -4.02 -11.83
C SER A 94 17.64 -2.70 -11.14
N LEU A 95 18.02 -1.68 -11.90
CA LEU A 95 18.36 -0.36 -11.37
C LEU A 95 17.12 0.35 -10.80
N LEU A 96 15.96 0.21 -11.46
CA LEU A 96 14.70 0.73 -10.95
C LEU A 96 14.26 0.01 -9.67
N ILE A 97 14.41 -1.32 -9.61
CA ILE A 97 14.15 -2.12 -8.39
C ILE A 97 15.02 -1.64 -7.23
N ASN A 98 16.32 -1.44 -7.46
CA ASN A 98 17.24 -0.92 -6.44
C ASN A 98 16.86 0.49 -5.98
N THR A 99 16.50 1.37 -6.93
CA THR A 99 16.10 2.76 -6.65
C THR A 99 14.83 2.82 -5.81
N ILE A 100 13.81 2.01 -6.11
CA ILE A 100 12.57 2.01 -5.32
C ILE A 100 12.81 1.48 -3.91
N PHE A 101 13.59 0.41 -3.72
CA PHE A 101 13.95 -0.06 -2.37
C PHE A 101 14.70 0.99 -1.56
N PHE A 102 15.67 1.66 -2.18
CA PHE A 102 16.46 2.69 -1.54
C PHE A 102 15.57 3.84 -1.03
N VAL A 103 14.71 4.36 -1.90
CA VAL A 103 13.85 5.49 -1.55
C VAL A 103 12.75 5.08 -0.58
N SER A 104 12.13 3.91 -0.75
CA SER A 104 11.15 3.37 0.19
C SER A 104 11.74 3.18 1.59
N GLY A 105 13.02 2.80 1.69
CA GLY A 105 13.73 2.74 2.97
C GLY A 105 13.91 4.12 3.62
N ILE A 106 14.32 5.13 2.84
CA ILE A 106 14.41 6.53 3.31
C ILE A 106 13.04 7.02 3.79
N CYS A 107 11.99 6.80 3.00
CA CYS A 107 10.64 7.25 3.32
C CYS A 107 10.09 6.52 4.57
N THR A 108 10.42 5.24 4.75
CA THR A 108 10.08 4.49 5.97
C THR A 108 10.74 5.13 7.19
N LEU A 109 12.02 5.48 7.11
CA LEU A 109 12.71 6.17 8.20
C LEU A 109 12.05 7.52 8.50
N LEU A 110 11.75 8.32 7.48
CA LEU A 110 11.08 9.62 7.64
C LEU A 110 9.70 9.45 8.28
N GLN A 111 8.90 8.47 7.84
CA GLN A 111 7.54 8.29 8.33
C GLN A 111 7.47 7.82 9.79
N VAL A 112 8.37 6.90 10.17
CA VAL A 112 8.41 6.37 11.54
C VAL A 112 9.06 7.37 12.52
N THR A 113 9.98 8.24 12.04
CA THR A 113 10.63 9.24 12.90
C THR A 113 9.88 10.57 12.98
N LEU A 114 9.54 11.16 11.84
CA LEU A 114 8.98 12.52 11.71
C LEU A 114 7.53 12.52 11.25
N GLY A 115 7.07 11.52 10.50
CA GLY A 115 5.70 11.42 10.00
C GLY A 115 4.70 11.05 11.10
N VAL A 116 3.87 10.04 10.84
CA VAL A 116 2.85 9.59 11.80
C VAL A 116 3.44 8.93 13.05
N ARG A 117 4.71 8.49 13.02
CA ARG A 117 5.39 7.80 14.14
C ARG A 117 4.77 6.47 14.58
N LEU A 118 4.06 5.81 13.68
CA LEU A 118 3.58 4.43 13.85
C LEU A 118 4.57 3.45 13.18
N PRO A 119 4.55 2.15 13.55
CA PRO A 119 5.37 1.11 12.93
C PRO A 119 4.87 0.78 11.51
N ILE A 120 4.89 1.76 10.59
CA ILE A 120 4.39 1.63 9.23
C ILE A 120 5.56 1.68 8.26
N LEU A 121 5.62 0.69 7.38
CA LEU A 121 6.56 0.64 6.27
C LEU A 121 6.01 1.51 5.11
N GLN A 122 6.89 2.28 4.48
CA GLN A 122 6.57 3.03 3.27
C GLN A 122 7.11 2.30 2.05
N GLY A 123 6.31 2.24 0.98
CA GLY A 123 6.70 1.63 -0.28
C GLY A 123 6.06 2.35 -1.47
N GLY A 124 6.28 1.84 -2.69
CA GLY A 124 5.68 2.44 -3.89
C GLY A 124 4.16 2.32 -3.89
N THR A 125 3.44 3.30 -4.46
CA THR A 125 1.97 3.28 -4.47
C THR A 125 1.38 2.69 -5.75
N PHE A 126 0.50 1.70 -5.60
CA PHE A 126 -0.26 1.17 -6.74
C PHE A 126 -1.26 2.19 -7.29
N ALA A 127 -1.69 3.17 -6.48
CA ALA A 127 -2.57 4.25 -6.91
C ALA A 127 -1.94 5.10 -8.02
N LEU A 128 -0.60 5.21 -8.10
CA LEU A 128 0.08 5.93 -9.18
C LEU A 128 0.43 5.07 -10.39
N VAL A 129 0.35 3.74 -10.30
CA VAL A 129 0.62 2.85 -11.44
C VAL A 129 -0.41 3.06 -12.54
N THR A 130 -1.70 3.15 -12.18
CA THR A 130 -2.78 3.30 -13.17
C THR A 130 -2.71 4.62 -13.96
N PRO A 131 -2.55 5.82 -13.35
CA PRO A 131 -2.37 7.05 -14.10
C PRO A 131 -1.02 7.09 -14.84
N ALA A 132 0.04 6.47 -14.31
CA ALA A 132 1.32 6.35 -15.03
C ALA A 132 1.14 5.57 -16.34
N MET A 133 0.46 4.41 -16.29
CA MET A 133 0.19 3.61 -17.50
C MET A 133 -0.75 4.32 -18.47
N ALA A 134 -1.76 5.04 -17.97
CA ALA A 134 -2.63 5.89 -18.80
C ALA A 134 -1.83 6.97 -19.55
N MET A 135 -0.84 7.59 -18.90
CA MET A 135 0.06 8.55 -19.52
C MET A 135 0.96 7.89 -20.58
N LEU A 136 1.56 6.73 -20.26
CA LEU A 136 2.51 6.04 -21.15
C LEU A 136 1.86 5.41 -22.38
N THR A 137 0.54 5.24 -22.38
CA THR A 137 -0.25 4.77 -23.53
C THR A 137 -0.77 5.91 -24.40
N MET A 138 -0.43 7.17 -24.09
CA MET A 138 -0.73 8.30 -24.97
C MET A 138 0.02 8.23 -26.30
N PRO A 139 -0.55 8.75 -27.41
CA PRO A 139 0.11 8.72 -28.72
C PRO A 139 1.54 9.27 -28.68
N ASP A 140 1.77 10.33 -27.92
CA ASP A 140 3.08 10.99 -27.79
C ASP A 140 4.11 10.13 -27.04
N TRP A 141 3.66 9.22 -26.19
CA TRP A 141 4.50 8.39 -25.32
C TRP A 141 4.43 6.91 -25.63
N LYS A 142 3.64 6.49 -26.62
CA LYS A 142 3.51 5.10 -27.03
C LYS A 142 4.87 4.53 -27.40
N CYS A 143 5.19 3.33 -26.91
CA CYS A 143 6.44 2.67 -27.25
C CYS A 143 6.55 2.46 -28.77
N PRO A 144 7.68 2.84 -29.40
CA PRO A 144 7.91 2.56 -30.82
C PRO A 144 7.84 1.06 -31.11
N ALA A 145 7.29 0.67 -32.27
CA ALA A 145 7.07 -0.74 -32.60
C ALA A 145 8.35 -1.60 -32.54
N TRP A 146 9.50 -1.02 -32.86
CA TRP A 146 10.80 -1.71 -32.82
C TRP A 146 11.22 -2.11 -31.40
N THR A 147 10.79 -1.37 -30.36
CA THR A 147 11.12 -1.70 -28.96
C THR A 147 10.44 -2.97 -28.46
N GLN A 148 9.39 -3.43 -29.15
CA GLN A 148 8.66 -4.66 -28.80
C GLN A 148 9.42 -5.92 -29.23
N ASN A 149 10.28 -5.83 -30.24
CA ASN A 149 11.01 -6.98 -30.76
C ASN A 149 12.43 -7.03 -30.16
N ALA A 150 12.69 -8.06 -29.36
CA ALA A 150 13.98 -8.25 -28.69
C ALA A 150 15.18 -8.22 -29.65
N SER A 151 15.02 -8.70 -30.89
CA SER A 151 16.11 -8.74 -31.88
C SER A 151 16.50 -7.37 -32.43
N LEU A 152 15.62 -6.37 -32.30
CA LEU A 152 15.83 -5.01 -32.80
C LEU A 152 16.31 -4.05 -31.70
N VAL A 153 16.25 -4.47 -30.44
CA VAL A 153 16.61 -3.62 -29.30
C VAL A 153 18.10 -3.75 -29.01
N ASN A 154 18.82 -2.65 -29.21
CA ASN A 154 20.17 -2.48 -28.67
C ASN A 154 20.08 -1.65 -27.39
N THR A 155 20.22 -2.30 -26.23
CA THR A 155 20.10 -1.66 -24.91
C THR A 155 21.16 -0.58 -24.66
N SER A 156 22.29 -0.65 -25.35
CA SER A 156 23.38 0.33 -25.24
C SER A 156 23.24 1.51 -26.20
N SER A 157 22.26 1.50 -27.11
CA SER A 157 22.11 2.59 -28.08
C SER A 157 21.59 3.86 -27.40
N PRO A 158 22.11 5.05 -27.77
CA PRO A 158 21.62 6.30 -27.20
C PRO A 158 20.14 6.54 -27.52
N GLU A 159 19.67 6.04 -28.66
CA GLU A 159 18.27 6.10 -29.09
C GLU A 159 17.35 5.32 -28.14
N PHE A 160 17.72 4.08 -27.79
CA PHE A 160 16.95 3.28 -26.84
C PHE A 160 16.95 3.91 -25.45
N VAL A 161 18.10 4.41 -25.00
CA VAL A 161 18.25 5.07 -23.70
C VAL A 161 17.35 6.30 -23.60
N GLU A 162 17.32 7.15 -24.63
CA GLU A 162 16.48 8.35 -24.65
C GLU A 162 14.97 8.04 -24.67
N VAL A 163 14.56 6.93 -25.31
CA VAL A 163 13.15 6.49 -25.35
C VAL A 163 12.63 6.26 -23.93
N TRP A 164 13.28 5.44 -23.12
CA TRP A 164 12.78 5.16 -21.78
C TRP A 164 13.07 6.30 -20.80
N GLN A 165 14.21 7.01 -20.94
CA GLN A 165 14.55 8.14 -20.06
C GLN A 165 13.61 9.33 -20.23
N SER A 166 13.21 9.68 -21.45
CA SER A 166 12.26 10.80 -21.66
C SER A 166 10.90 10.54 -20.98
N ARG A 167 10.41 9.29 -21.05
CA ARG A 167 9.19 8.84 -20.39
C ARG A 167 9.33 8.90 -18.87
N LEU A 168 10.45 8.38 -18.34
CA LEU A 168 10.71 8.39 -16.92
C LEU A 168 10.86 9.82 -16.38
N ARG A 169 11.61 10.71 -17.06
CA ARG A 169 11.75 12.12 -16.68
C ARG A 169 10.41 12.85 -16.62
N THR A 170 9.48 12.49 -17.51
CA THR A 170 8.12 13.06 -17.51
C THR A 170 7.30 12.56 -16.33
N LEU A 171 7.35 11.26 -16.04
CA LEU A 171 6.75 10.72 -14.81
C LEU A 171 7.33 11.38 -13.56
N GLN A 172 8.65 11.52 -13.49
CA GLN A 172 9.35 12.13 -12.37
C GLN A 172 8.84 13.54 -12.10
N GLY A 173 8.85 14.42 -13.11
CA GLY A 173 8.42 15.80 -12.93
C GLY A 173 6.93 15.90 -12.58
N SER A 174 6.07 15.10 -13.22
CA SER A 174 4.64 15.11 -12.92
C SER A 174 4.32 14.57 -11.51
N ILE A 175 4.99 13.52 -11.05
CA ILE A 175 4.87 13.02 -9.67
C ILE A 175 5.38 14.06 -8.67
N MET A 176 6.52 14.72 -8.95
CA MET A 176 7.07 15.74 -8.07
C MET A 176 6.09 16.90 -7.86
N VAL A 177 5.51 17.43 -8.95
CA VAL A 177 4.52 18.53 -8.88
C VAL A 177 3.26 18.08 -8.14
N ALA A 178 2.74 16.90 -8.44
CA ALA A 178 1.57 16.36 -7.74
C ALA A 178 1.85 16.15 -6.24
N SER A 179 3.05 15.71 -5.88
CA SER A 179 3.48 15.47 -4.49
C SER A 179 3.62 16.77 -3.69
N VAL A 180 3.98 17.88 -4.33
CA VAL A 180 3.94 19.20 -3.66
C VAL A 180 2.54 19.52 -3.16
N LEU A 181 1.48 19.16 -3.91
CA LEU A 181 0.12 19.34 -3.42
C LEU A 181 -0.15 18.44 -2.19
N GLN A 182 0.32 17.19 -2.19
CA GLN A 182 0.19 16.30 -1.03
C GLN A 182 0.86 16.89 0.21
N VAL A 183 2.07 17.43 0.06
CA VAL A 183 2.82 18.13 1.12
C VAL A 183 2.01 19.30 1.67
N LEU A 184 1.45 20.13 0.79
CA LEU A 184 0.61 21.26 1.17
C LEU A 184 -0.66 20.81 1.89
N VAL A 185 -1.37 19.80 1.39
CA VAL A 185 -2.59 19.26 2.00
C VAL A 185 -2.31 18.67 3.39
N GLY A 186 -1.23 17.89 3.52
CA GLY A 186 -0.81 17.30 4.79
C GLY A 186 -0.43 18.35 5.83
N PHE A 187 0.53 19.21 5.53
CA PHE A 187 1.02 20.21 6.49
C PHE A 187 0.06 21.39 6.73
N SER A 188 -0.91 21.64 5.86
CA SER A 188 -1.98 22.63 6.13
C SER A 188 -3.13 22.08 6.97
N GLY A 189 -3.18 20.76 7.20
CA GLY A 189 -4.28 20.11 7.89
C GLY A 189 -5.59 20.05 7.10
N LEU A 190 -5.54 20.32 5.79
CA LEU A 190 -6.71 20.27 4.91
C LEU A 190 -7.27 18.85 4.77
N ILE A 191 -6.48 17.82 5.08
CA ILE A 191 -6.92 16.42 5.08
C ILE A 191 -8.14 16.20 5.99
N GLY A 192 -8.22 16.84 7.16
CA GLY A 192 -9.38 16.74 8.04
C GLY A 192 -10.67 17.29 7.42
N PHE A 193 -10.55 18.34 6.60
CA PHE A 193 -11.67 18.87 5.82
C PHE A 193 -12.04 17.94 4.66
N LEU A 194 -11.05 17.40 3.94
CA LEU A 194 -11.24 16.50 2.82
C LEU A 194 -11.95 15.19 3.24
N MET A 195 -11.49 14.57 4.35
CA MET A 195 -12.02 13.32 4.87
C MET A 195 -13.46 13.44 5.40
N ARG A 196 -14.00 14.65 5.56
CA ARG A 196 -15.42 14.85 5.86
C ARG A 196 -16.34 14.48 4.69
N PHE A 197 -15.83 14.61 3.46
CA PHE A 197 -16.60 14.36 2.24
C PHE A 197 -16.24 13.02 1.58
N ILE A 198 -15.06 12.46 1.90
CA ILE A 198 -14.61 11.16 1.41
C ILE A 198 -15.01 10.09 2.43
N GLY A 199 -16.12 9.41 2.14
CA GLY A 199 -16.60 8.29 2.96
C GLY A 199 -16.14 6.91 2.45
N PRO A 200 -16.44 5.84 3.20
CA PRO A 200 -16.15 4.46 2.78
C PRO A 200 -16.77 4.08 1.42
N LEU A 201 -17.93 4.65 1.07
CA LEU A 201 -18.58 4.48 -0.25
C LEU A 201 -17.79 5.10 -1.42
N THR A 202 -16.94 6.09 -1.15
CA THR A 202 -16.03 6.67 -2.14
C THR A 202 -14.73 5.86 -2.22
N ILE A 203 -14.18 5.49 -1.07
CA ILE A 203 -12.89 4.77 -0.97
C ILE A 203 -13.01 3.37 -1.58
N ALA A 204 -14.09 2.64 -1.27
CA ALA A 204 -14.27 1.27 -1.72
C ALA A 204 -14.14 1.08 -3.24
N PRO A 205 -14.89 1.78 -4.12
CA PRO A 205 -14.72 1.64 -5.56
C PRO A 205 -13.33 2.11 -6.01
N THR A 206 -12.81 3.23 -5.47
CA THR A 206 -11.51 3.79 -5.86
C THR A 206 -10.38 2.77 -5.65
N VAL A 207 -10.25 2.22 -4.45
CA VAL A 207 -9.21 1.24 -4.09
C VAL A 207 -9.42 -0.08 -4.82
N SER A 208 -10.69 -0.52 -4.96
CA SER A 208 -11.00 -1.77 -5.67
C SER A 208 -10.53 -1.75 -7.13
N LEU A 209 -10.66 -0.58 -7.77
CA LEU A 209 -10.29 -0.36 -9.16
C LEU A 209 -8.79 -0.25 -9.40
N ILE A 210 -7.98 0.02 -8.36
CA ILE A 210 -6.53 -0.08 -8.47
C ILE A 210 -6.15 -1.52 -8.85
N GLY A 211 -6.66 -2.50 -8.10
CA GLY A 211 -6.44 -3.92 -8.40
C GLY A 211 -7.11 -4.36 -9.70
N LEU A 212 -8.39 -4.03 -9.88
CA LEU A 212 -9.15 -4.50 -11.05
C LEU A 212 -8.61 -3.96 -12.38
N SER A 213 -8.07 -2.74 -12.42
CA SER A 213 -7.60 -2.13 -13.68
C SER A 213 -6.27 -2.68 -14.19
N LEU A 214 -5.55 -3.46 -13.39
CA LEU A 214 -4.27 -4.07 -13.76
C LEU A 214 -4.43 -5.51 -14.28
N TYR A 215 -5.66 -5.93 -14.60
CA TYR A 215 -5.98 -7.27 -15.08
C TYR A 215 -5.27 -7.62 -16.41
N ASP A 216 -5.12 -6.67 -17.34
CA ASP A 216 -4.44 -6.90 -18.62
C ASP A 216 -2.95 -7.26 -18.39
N SER A 217 -2.23 -6.48 -17.56
CA SER A 217 -0.81 -6.77 -17.26
C SER A 217 -0.63 -8.10 -16.51
N ALA A 218 -1.55 -8.43 -15.60
CA ALA A 218 -1.55 -9.75 -14.95
C ALA A 218 -1.80 -10.88 -15.98
N GLY A 219 -2.76 -10.68 -16.88
CA GLY A 219 -3.12 -11.63 -17.94
C GLY A 219 -1.98 -11.89 -18.92
N ASP A 220 -1.34 -10.84 -19.43
CA ASP A 220 -0.22 -10.93 -20.38
C ASP A 220 0.97 -11.69 -19.78
N LYS A 221 1.36 -11.33 -18.55
CA LYS A 221 2.46 -12.02 -17.85
C LYS A 221 2.10 -13.45 -17.50
N ALA A 222 0.89 -13.69 -16.99
CA ALA A 222 0.45 -15.04 -16.64
C ALA A 222 0.31 -15.94 -17.88
N GLY A 223 -0.13 -15.37 -19.00
CA GLY A 223 -0.33 -16.01 -20.28
C GLY A 223 0.97 -16.52 -20.91
N SER A 224 2.11 -15.89 -20.61
CA SER A 224 3.43 -16.33 -21.11
C SER A 224 3.75 -17.79 -20.80
N HIS A 225 3.26 -18.30 -19.66
CA HIS A 225 3.18 -19.73 -19.36
C HIS A 225 2.13 -20.01 -18.26
N TRP A 226 0.89 -20.32 -18.64
CA TRP A 226 -0.24 -20.44 -17.70
C TRP A 226 -0.02 -21.48 -16.61
N GLY A 227 0.65 -22.60 -16.92
CA GLY A 227 0.91 -23.68 -15.95
C GLY A 227 1.80 -23.25 -14.78
N ILE A 228 2.89 -22.51 -15.05
CA ILE A 228 3.80 -21.98 -14.01
C ILE A 228 3.14 -20.84 -13.25
N SER A 229 2.37 -19.99 -13.93
CA SER A 229 1.58 -18.93 -13.30
C SER A 229 0.55 -19.53 -12.32
N ALA A 230 -0.20 -20.54 -12.75
CA ALA A 230 -1.16 -21.25 -11.92
C ALA A 230 -0.49 -21.96 -10.74
N MET A 231 0.64 -22.64 -10.96
CA MET A 231 1.42 -23.25 -9.89
C MET A 231 1.85 -22.22 -8.86
N THR A 232 2.35 -21.05 -9.30
CA THR A 232 2.74 -19.97 -8.41
C THR A 232 1.56 -19.47 -7.59
N ALA A 233 0.41 -19.22 -8.21
CA ALA A 233 -0.80 -18.82 -7.52
C ALA A 233 -1.26 -19.87 -6.49
N VAL A 234 -1.25 -21.16 -6.87
CA VAL A 234 -1.61 -22.27 -5.97
C VAL A 234 -0.65 -22.36 -4.79
N LEU A 235 0.66 -22.20 -4.99
CA LEU A 235 1.65 -22.19 -3.91
C LEU A 235 1.42 -21.01 -2.96
N ILE A 236 1.15 -19.81 -3.49
CA ILE A 236 0.84 -18.64 -2.66
C ILE A 236 -0.45 -18.86 -1.86
N ILE A 237 -1.50 -19.44 -2.46
CA ILE A 237 -2.75 -19.79 -1.76
C ILE A 237 -2.50 -20.85 -0.68
N LEU A 238 -1.75 -21.90 -1.02
CA LEU A 238 -1.39 -22.97 -0.09
C LEU A 238 -0.66 -22.40 1.13
N PHE A 239 0.36 -21.56 0.91
CA PHE A 239 1.14 -20.96 1.99
C PHE A 239 0.33 -19.95 2.80
N SER A 240 -0.42 -19.06 2.14
CA SER A 240 -1.13 -17.97 2.82
C SER A 240 -2.41 -18.40 3.54
N GLN A 241 -3.14 -19.39 3.03
CA GLN A 241 -4.46 -19.78 3.56
C GLN A 241 -4.41 -21.12 4.32
N TYR A 242 -3.82 -22.16 3.71
CA TYR A 242 -3.90 -23.51 4.25
C TYR A 242 -2.79 -23.82 5.26
N LEU A 243 -1.55 -23.40 4.98
CA LEU A 243 -0.40 -23.67 5.85
C LEU A 243 -0.10 -22.51 6.82
N ARG A 244 -0.98 -21.50 6.87
CA ARG A 244 -0.83 -20.29 7.67
C ARG A 244 -0.53 -20.56 9.15
N LEU A 245 -1.20 -21.54 9.74
CA LEU A 245 -1.08 -21.85 11.17
C LEU A 245 0.01 -22.87 11.48
N ILE A 246 0.74 -23.38 10.48
CA ILE A 246 1.79 -24.35 10.69
C ILE A 246 3.06 -23.64 11.16
N GLN A 247 3.48 -24.01 12.36
CA GLN A 247 4.74 -23.56 12.92
C GLN A 247 5.89 -24.41 12.36
N VAL A 248 6.83 -23.75 11.69
CA VAL A 248 8.06 -24.40 11.21
C VAL A 248 9.13 -24.26 12.29
N PRO A 249 9.72 -25.36 12.78
CA PRO A 249 10.82 -25.29 13.74
C PRO A 249 12.08 -24.82 13.03
N LEU A 250 12.48 -23.57 13.25
CA LEU A 250 13.70 -23.00 12.70
C LEU A 250 14.82 -23.03 13.76
N PRO A 251 16.07 -23.32 13.37
CA PRO A 251 17.20 -23.28 14.29
C PRO A 251 17.44 -21.83 14.73
N ALA A 252 17.28 -21.57 16.02
CA ALA A 252 17.53 -20.29 16.66
C ALA A 252 18.71 -20.39 17.62
N TYR A 253 19.54 -19.35 17.66
CA TYR A 253 20.66 -19.27 18.57
C TYR A 253 20.35 -18.33 19.74
N SER A 254 20.46 -18.81 20.97
CA SER A 254 20.33 -17.99 22.18
C SER A 254 21.54 -18.18 23.08
N LYS A 255 22.06 -17.09 23.65
CA LYS A 255 23.19 -17.13 24.60
C LYS A 255 22.92 -18.03 25.80
N SER A 256 21.65 -18.20 26.19
CA SER A 256 21.24 -19.04 27.33
C SER A 256 21.12 -20.53 26.97
N LYS A 257 20.63 -20.86 25.77
CA LYS A 257 20.32 -22.25 25.35
C LYS A 257 21.14 -22.78 24.16
N LYS A 258 22.22 -22.10 23.76
CA LYS A 258 22.99 -22.41 22.53
C LYS A 258 22.04 -22.52 21.31
N LEU A 259 22.21 -23.55 20.48
CA LEU A 259 21.33 -23.85 19.35
C LEU A 259 20.06 -24.54 19.87
N HIS A 260 18.91 -23.90 19.71
CA HIS A 260 17.60 -24.45 20.06
C HIS A 260 16.63 -24.23 18.90
N THR A 261 15.63 -25.09 18.75
CA THR A 261 14.58 -24.90 17.75
C THR A 261 13.53 -23.94 18.28
N SER A 262 13.24 -22.88 17.51
CA SER A 262 12.15 -21.95 17.78
C SER A 262 11.05 -22.14 16.74
N ASN A 263 9.81 -22.19 17.19
CA ASN A 263 8.64 -22.28 16.32
C ASN A 263 8.39 -20.92 15.65
N PHE A 264 8.30 -20.90 14.32
CA PHE A 264 8.08 -19.68 13.54
C PHE A 264 6.98 -19.87 12.49
N PHE A 265 6.08 -18.89 12.36
CA PHE A 265 4.96 -18.92 11.41
C PHE A 265 5.40 -18.48 10.01
N MET A 266 6.29 -19.27 9.42
CA MET A 266 6.98 -18.95 8.17
C MET A 266 6.02 -18.60 7.01
N PHE A 267 5.02 -19.46 6.80
CA PHE A 267 4.08 -19.36 5.69
C PHE A 267 3.12 -18.17 5.81
N GLN A 268 2.84 -17.74 7.02
CA GLN A 268 1.93 -16.62 7.26
C GLN A 268 2.60 -15.26 6.98
N THR A 269 3.90 -15.15 7.26
CA THR A 269 4.60 -13.86 7.24
C THR A 269 5.19 -13.50 5.87
N MET A 270 5.53 -14.50 5.06
CA MET A 270 6.06 -14.28 3.70
C MET A 270 5.55 -15.31 2.68
N PRO A 271 4.23 -15.53 2.57
CA PRO A 271 3.66 -16.52 1.65
C PRO A 271 3.99 -16.23 0.19
N ILE A 272 3.95 -14.95 -0.20
CA ILE A 272 4.23 -14.52 -1.58
C ILE A 272 5.68 -14.85 -1.95
N LEU A 273 6.63 -14.43 -1.12
CA LEU A 273 8.05 -14.70 -1.35
C LEU A 273 8.37 -16.20 -1.42
N LEU A 274 7.80 -17.01 -0.53
CA LEU A 274 7.98 -18.46 -0.56
C LEU A 274 7.40 -19.08 -1.83
N GLY A 275 6.20 -18.64 -2.24
CA GLY A 275 5.58 -19.07 -3.50
C GLY A 275 6.45 -18.75 -4.70
N LEU A 276 6.97 -17.52 -4.77
CA LEU A 276 7.93 -17.09 -5.80
C LEU A 276 9.20 -17.94 -5.76
N ALA A 277 9.81 -18.15 -4.60
CA ALA A 277 11.06 -18.88 -4.46
C ALA A 277 10.93 -20.35 -4.90
N VAL A 278 9.84 -21.02 -4.52
CA VAL A 278 9.57 -22.41 -4.92
C VAL A 278 9.27 -22.48 -6.43
N SER A 279 8.42 -21.61 -6.96
CA SER A 279 8.14 -21.58 -8.41
C SER A 279 9.38 -21.27 -9.22
N TRP A 280 10.22 -20.34 -8.74
CA TRP A 280 11.46 -19.97 -9.40
C TRP A 280 12.47 -21.12 -9.38
N LEU A 281 12.57 -21.86 -8.27
CA LEU A 281 13.36 -23.09 -8.20
C LEU A 281 12.85 -24.15 -9.19
N VAL A 282 11.53 -24.32 -9.32
CA VAL A 282 10.95 -25.24 -10.30
C VAL A 282 11.31 -24.79 -11.72
N CYS A 283 11.17 -23.50 -12.05
CA CYS A 283 11.59 -22.97 -13.35
C CYS A 283 13.07 -23.23 -13.62
N TYR A 284 13.92 -23.05 -12.61
CA TYR A 284 15.36 -23.31 -12.71
C TYR A 284 15.64 -24.79 -13.04
N LEU A 285 14.98 -25.72 -12.34
CA LEU A 285 15.10 -27.15 -12.62
C LEU A 285 14.60 -27.50 -14.02
N LEU A 286 13.43 -26.99 -14.42
CA LEU A 286 12.88 -27.20 -15.78
C LEU A 286 13.77 -26.62 -16.88
N THR A 287 14.50 -25.54 -16.58
CA THR A 287 15.49 -24.94 -17.49
C THR A 287 16.71 -25.85 -17.65
N ILE A 288 17.25 -26.40 -16.56
CA ILE A 288 18.42 -27.30 -16.61
C ILE A 288 18.10 -28.61 -17.35
N TYR A 289 16.91 -29.17 -17.13
CA TYR A 289 16.47 -30.40 -17.80
C TYR A 289 15.94 -30.15 -19.22
N ASP A 290 16.07 -28.94 -19.76
CA ASP A 290 15.63 -28.55 -21.11
C ASP A 290 14.17 -28.93 -21.42
N VAL A 291 13.31 -28.90 -20.40
CA VAL A 291 11.85 -29.10 -20.55
C VAL A 291 11.19 -27.87 -21.18
N LEU A 292 11.74 -26.68 -20.92
CA LEU A 292 11.26 -25.41 -21.45
C LEU A 292 11.95 -25.07 -22.78
N PRO A 293 11.24 -24.52 -23.77
CA PRO A 293 11.78 -24.32 -25.12
C PRO A 293 12.87 -23.24 -25.17
N LYS A 294 13.90 -23.49 -25.98
CA LYS A 294 15.04 -22.57 -26.17
C LYS A 294 14.74 -21.46 -27.18
N ASP A 295 13.81 -21.69 -28.10
CA ASP A 295 13.45 -20.68 -29.09
C ASP A 295 12.61 -19.57 -28.44
N SER A 296 13.03 -18.33 -28.64
CA SER A 296 12.36 -17.12 -28.18
C SER A 296 10.93 -16.95 -28.72
N ALA A 297 10.63 -17.56 -29.87
CA ALA A 297 9.30 -17.49 -30.48
C ALA A 297 8.32 -18.54 -29.92
N GLU A 298 8.81 -19.54 -29.20
CA GLU A 298 7.98 -20.63 -28.69
C GLU A 298 7.34 -20.32 -27.34
N TYR A 299 6.12 -20.86 -27.17
CA TYR A 299 5.34 -20.73 -25.95
C TYR A 299 6.10 -21.31 -24.75
N GLY A 300 6.23 -20.52 -23.67
CA GLY A 300 6.92 -20.95 -22.45
C GLY A 300 8.40 -20.63 -22.39
N HIS A 301 9.00 -20.04 -23.43
CA HIS A 301 10.40 -19.58 -23.40
C HIS A 301 10.67 -18.61 -22.25
N LEU A 302 9.75 -17.66 -22.01
CA LEU A 302 9.85 -16.65 -20.94
C LEU A 302 9.77 -17.23 -19.51
N ALA A 303 9.50 -18.53 -19.38
CA ALA A 303 9.57 -19.24 -18.10
C ALA A 303 11.00 -19.66 -17.72
N ARG A 304 11.93 -19.68 -18.69
CA ARG A 304 13.31 -20.10 -18.46
C ARG A 304 14.06 -19.09 -17.59
N THR A 305 14.97 -19.58 -16.75
CA THR A 305 15.76 -18.74 -15.85
C THR A 305 17.06 -18.22 -16.48
N ASP A 306 17.51 -18.80 -17.59
CA ASP A 306 18.74 -18.43 -18.29
C ASP A 306 18.56 -17.27 -19.27
N VAL A 307 17.31 -16.89 -19.61
CA VAL A 307 16.98 -15.75 -20.49
C VAL A 307 17.60 -14.44 -20.00
N LYS A 308 17.67 -14.26 -18.68
CA LYS A 308 18.19 -13.04 -18.04
C LYS A 308 19.47 -13.29 -17.23
N GLY A 309 20.16 -14.41 -17.48
CA GLY A 309 21.28 -14.88 -16.63
C GLY A 309 22.47 -13.91 -16.55
N ASN A 310 22.78 -13.20 -17.64
CA ASN A 310 23.95 -12.31 -17.72
C ASN A 310 23.80 -11.04 -16.87
N VAL A 311 22.58 -10.67 -16.48
CA VAL A 311 22.28 -9.45 -15.72
C VAL A 311 22.98 -9.46 -14.37
N VAL A 312 23.04 -10.63 -13.72
CA VAL A 312 23.69 -10.78 -12.42
C VAL A 312 25.20 -10.59 -12.53
N SER A 313 25.85 -11.00 -13.62
CA SER A 313 27.28 -10.72 -13.83
C SER A 313 27.55 -9.26 -14.16
N GLU A 314 26.71 -8.63 -14.99
CA GLU A 314 26.88 -7.25 -15.47
C GLU A 314 26.59 -6.19 -14.41
N ALA A 315 25.65 -6.44 -13.50
CA ALA A 315 25.29 -5.48 -12.47
C ALA A 315 26.48 -5.14 -11.55
N SER A 316 26.62 -3.87 -11.15
CA SER A 316 27.62 -3.48 -10.18
C SER A 316 27.29 -4.01 -8.78
N TRP A 317 28.32 -4.26 -7.96
CA TRP A 317 28.11 -4.69 -6.57
C TRP A 317 27.48 -3.59 -5.71
N PHE A 318 27.97 -2.36 -5.87
CA PHE A 318 27.52 -1.20 -5.13
C PHE A 318 27.11 -0.10 -6.10
N ARG A 319 25.89 0.41 -5.92
CA ARG A 319 25.38 1.58 -6.63
C ARG A 319 24.50 2.35 -5.66
N VAL A 320 24.83 3.60 -5.39
CA VAL A 320 23.97 4.47 -4.57
C VAL A 320 23.06 5.26 -5.51
N PRO A 321 21.73 5.05 -5.46
CA PRO A 321 20.78 5.89 -6.20
C PRO A 321 20.92 7.35 -5.77
N TYR A 322 20.76 8.29 -6.70
CA TYR A 322 20.85 9.72 -6.43
C TYR A 322 19.78 10.52 -7.18
N PRO A 323 19.38 11.71 -6.68
CA PRO A 323 18.40 12.56 -7.35
C PRO A 323 18.86 12.95 -8.76
N GLY A 324 17.95 12.90 -9.74
CA GLY A 324 18.23 13.28 -11.13
C GLY A 324 19.10 12.29 -11.91
N GLN A 325 19.27 11.04 -11.43
CA GLN A 325 20.10 10.02 -12.09
C GLN A 325 19.68 9.67 -13.53
N TRP A 326 18.46 10.02 -13.94
CA TRP A 326 17.93 9.78 -15.29
C TRP A 326 17.82 11.06 -16.13
N GLY A 327 18.42 12.17 -15.67
CA GLY A 327 18.35 13.49 -16.29
C GLY A 327 17.38 14.45 -15.59
N VAL A 328 17.20 15.63 -16.17
CA VAL A 328 16.38 16.71 -15.60
C VAL A 328 14.89 16.36 -15.73
N PRO A 329 14.11 16.34 -14.63
CA PRO A 329 12.67 16.05 -14.70
C PRO A 329 11.92 17.02 -15.61
N THR A 330 10.99 16.49 -16.39
CA THR A 330 10.10 17.26 -17.27
C THR A 330 8.67 17.16 -16.76
N VAL A 331 7.86 18.20 -16.93
CA VAL A 331 6.49 18.23 -16.42
C VAL A 331 5.52 18.23 -17.60
N ASN A 332 4.58 17.29 -17.59
CA ASN A 332 3.42 17.31 -18.46
C ASN A 332 2.15 17.58 -17.63
N LEU A 333 1.35 18.55 -18.05
CA LEU A 333 0.19 19.02 -17.29
C LEU A 333 -0.87 17.93 -17.14
N ALA A 334 -1.19 17.22 -18.22
CA ALA A 334 -2.15 16.12 -18.19
C ALA A 334 -1.72 15.02 -17.22
N ALA A 335 -0.45 14.66 -17.25
CA ALA A 335 0.13 13.69 -16.32
C ALA A 335 0.05 14.16 -14.87
N VAL A 336 0.27 15.46 -14.59
CA VAL A 336 0.10 16.01 -13.23
C VAL A 336 -1.32 15.78 -12.72
N PHE A 337 -2.36 16.09 -13.52
CA PHE A 337 -3.75 15.86 -13.11
C PHE A 337 -4.07 14.38 -12.88
N GLY A 338 -3.55 13.48 -13.71
CA GLY A 338 -3.67 12.03 -13.48
C GLY A 338 -3.00 11.58 -12.18
N MET A 339 -1.77 12.05 -11.92
CA MET A 339 -1.03 11.73 -10.69
C MET A 339 -1.73 12.30 -9.45
N LEU A 340 -2.33 13.49 -9.54
CA LEU A 340 -3.11 14.09 -8.44
C LEU A 340 -4.28 13.21 -8.02
N ALA A 341 -4.99 12.59 -8.97
CA ALA A 341 -6.06 11.64 -8.65
C ALA A 341 -5.53 10.44 -7.85
N GLY A 342 -4.37 9.91 -8.22
CA GLY A 342 -3.72 8.81 -7.51
C GLY A 342 -3.23 9.20 -6.13
N ILE A 343 -2.66 10.39 -5.98
CA ILE A 343 -2.25 10.93 -4.68
C ILE A 343 -3.45 11.10 -3.75
N ILE A 344 -4.59 11.59 -4.23
CA ILE A 344 -5.81 11.72 -3.41
C ILE A 344 -6.29 10.36 -2.92
N CYS A 345 -6.28 9.34 -3.79
CA CYS A 345 -6.60 7.98 -3.40
C CYS A 345 -5.60 7.45 -2.36
N SER A 346 -4.30 7.64 -2.61
CA SER A 346 -3.22 7.21 -1.71
C SER A 346 -3.35 7.84 -0.33
N MET A 347 -3.72 9.13 -0.24
CA MET A 347 -3.97 9.80 1.04
C MET A 347 -5.11 9.13 1.81
N ALA A 348 -6.23 8.81 1.14
CA ALA A 348 -7.37 8.16 1.79
C ALA A 348 -7.02 6.74 2.28
N GLU A 349 -6.25 5.98 1.51
CA GLU A 349 -5.71 4.67 1.88
C GLU A 349 -4.80 4.78 3.11
N SER A 350 -3.84 5.71 3.09
CA SER A 350 -2.89 5.94 4.19
C SER A 350 -3.54 6.33 5.50
N VAL A 351 -4.63 7.13 5.48
CA VAL A 351 -5.38 7.42 6.73
C VAL A 351 -5.97 6.13 7.31
N GLY A 352 -6.55 5.26 6.48
CA GLY A 352 -7.03 3.95 6.90
C GLY A 352 -5.92 3.10 7.54
N ASP A 353 -4.74 3.07 6.92
CA ASP A 353 -3.57 2.38 7.43
C ASP A 353 -3.07 2.92 8.77
N TYR A 354 -3.12 4.25 8.98
CA TYR A 354 -2.70 4.85 10.25
C TYR A 354 -3.60 4.38 11.40
N HIS A 355 -4.93 4.36 11.19
CA HIS A 355 -5.86 3.86 12.20
C HIS A 355 -5.73 2.34 12.42
N ALA A 356 -5.63 1.57 11.35
CA ALA A 356 -5.46 0.12 11.44
C ALA A 356 -4.15 -0.24 12.16
N CYS A 357 -3.05 0.44 11.82
CA CYS A 357 -1.75 0.23 12.46
C CYS A 357 -1.77 0.60 13.93
N ALA A 358 -2.35 1.75 14.31
CA ALA A 358 -2.47 2.14 15.72
C ALA A 358 -3.19 1.06 16.54
N ARG A 359 -4.34 0.60 16.06
CA ARG A 359 -5.12 -0.48 16.70
C ARG A 359 -4.33 -1.78 16.83
N LEU A 360 -3.66 -2.23 15.76
CA LEU A 360 -2.94 -3.51 15.74
C LEU A 360 -1.63 -3.48 16.54
N SER A 361 -1.03 -2.29 16.70
CA SER A 361 0.21 -2.09 17.47
C SER A 361 -0.03 -1.72 18.94
N GLY A 362 -1.29 -1.62 19.37
CA GLY A 362 -1.66 -1.25 20.74
C GLY A 362 -1.45 0.24 21.05
N ALA A 363 -1.38 1.09 20.01
CA ALA A 363 -1.30 2.54 20.15
C ALA A 363 -2.71 3.14 20.27
N PRO A 364 -2.87 4.29 20.96
CA PRO A 364 -4.11 5.05 20.91
C PRO A 364 -4.37 5.55 19.48
N PRO A 365 -5.63 5.84 19.10
CA PRO A 365 -5.95 6.38 17.78
C PRO A 365 -5.11 7.63 17.45
N PRO A 366 -4.60 7.76 16.21
CA PRO A 366 -3.73 8.87 15.83
C PRO A 366 -4.52 10.19 15.86
N PRO A 367 -4.02 11.21 16.58
CA PRO A 367 -4.65 12.53 16.57
C PRO A 367 -4.47 13.22 15.21
N ASN A 368 -5.35 14.19 14.91
CA ASN A 368 -5.33 14.93 13.64
C ASN A 368 -3.94 15.49 13.28
N HIS A 369 -3.20 16.01 14.25
CA HIS A 369 -1.87 16.57 13.99
C HIS A 369 -0.87 15.49 13.53
N ALA A 370 -0.97 14.26 14.02
CA ALA A 370 -0.15 13.13 13.60
C ALA A 370 -0.54 12.64 12.21
N ILE A 371 -1.84 12.62 11.88
CA ILE A 371 -2.34 12.29 10.54
C ILE A 371 -1.86 13.32 9.52
N ASN A 372 -2.05 14.62 9.81
CA ASN A 372 -1.60 15.74 8.98
C ASN A 372 -0.09 15.64 8.68
N ARG A 373 0.70 15.38 9.72
CA ARG A 373 2.14 15.19 9.61
C ARG A 373 2.52 13.94 8.82
N GLY A 374 1.80 12.83 9.05
CA GLY A 374 1.96 11.58 8.30
C GLY A 374 1.77 11.78 6.81
N ILE A 375 0.65 12.39 6.40
CA ILE A 375 0.36 12.68 4.98
C ILE A 375 1.37 13.70 4.40
N GLY A 376 1.77 14.71 5.18
CA GLY A 376 2.77 15.69 4.75
C GLY A 376 4.13 15.05 4.47
N VAL A 377 4.61 14.18 5.37
CA VAL A 377 5.87 13.45 5.23
C VAL A 377 5.79 12.40 4.13
N GLU A 378 4.64 11.74 3.95
CA GLU A 378 4.38 10.86 2.81
C GLU A 378 4.46 11.61 1.48
N GLY A 379 3.92 12.83 1.40
CA GLY A 379 4.10 13.72 0.25
C GLY A 379 5.56 14.11 0.00
N VAL A 380 6.34 14.35 1.07
CA VAL A 380 7.80 14.56 0.94
C VAL A 380 8.47 13.28 0.41
N GLY A 381 8.05 12.11 0.87
CA GLY A 381 8.50 10.82 0.37
C GLY A 381 8.23 10.65 -1.13
N SER A 382 7.03 10.97 -1.59
CA SER A 382 6.65 10.93 -3.00
C SER A 382 7.44 11.93 -3.84
N LEU A 383 7.70 13.12 -3.30
CA LEU A 383 8.58 14.11 -3.93
C LEU A 383 10.00 13.57 -4.10
N LEU A 384 10.56 12.92 -3.06
CA LEU A 384 11.87 12.27 -3.12
C LEU A 384 11.85 11.10 -4.12
N ALA A 385 10.79 10.30 -4.15
CA ALA A 385 10.65 9.19 -5.10
C ALA A 385 10.62 9.65 -6.57
N GLY A 386 9.96 10.78 -6.85
CA GLY A 386 10.06 11.47 -8.13
C GLY A 386 11.47 11.99 -8.42
N ALA A 387 12.11 12.65 -7.45
CA ALA A 387 13.45 13.22 -7.62
C ALA A 387 14.53 12.15 -7.89
N PHE A 388 14.52 11.04 -7.15
CA PHE A 388 15.42 9.90 -7.33
C PHE A 388 15.06 9.05 -8.56
N GLY A 389 13.86 9.22 -9.13
CA GLY A 389 13.49 8.54 -10.35
C GLY A 389 13.07 7.09 -10.18
N THR A 390 12.29 6.82 -9.14
CA THR A 390 11.65 5.51 -8.95
C THR A 390 10.55 5.24 -10.00
N GLY A 391 10.05 6.29 -10.66
CA GLY A 391 8.90 6.22 -11.57
C GLY A 391 7.54 6.12 -10.85
N ASN A 392 7.53 6.22 -9.52
CA ASN A 392 6.33 6.15 -8.68
C ASN A 392 6.46 7.13 -7.49
N GLY A 393 5.40 7.30 -6.72
CA GLY A 393 5.40 7.96 -5.40
C GLY A 393 5.47 6.93 -4.27
N THR A 394 5.30 7.37 -3.03
CA THR A 394 5.31 6.51 -1.84
C THR A 394 4.00 6.56 -1.09
N THR A 395 3.66 5.45 -0.43
CA THR A 395 2.49 5.32 0.43
C THR A 395 2.76 4.35 1.57
N SER A 396 1.84 4.33 2.53
CA SER A 396 1.78 3.33 3.59
C SER A 396 1.45 1.94 3.03
N PHE A 397 2.17 0.91 3.48
CA PHE A 397 1.97 -0.46 3.02
C PHE A 397 0.92 -1.21 3.85
N SER A 398 -0.29 -1.29 3.31
CA SER A 398 -1.42 -2.05 3.85
C SER A 398 -1.05 -3.50 4.20
N GLU A 399 -0.22 -4.18 3.39
CA GLU A 399 0.18 -5.57 3.64
C GLU A 399 1.03 -5.71 4.90
N ASN A 400 1.89 -4.72 5.15
CA ASN A 400 2.69 -4.69 6.36
C ASN A 400 1.82 -4.41 7.59
N VAL A 401 0.82 -3.53 7.46
CA VAL A 401 -0.16 -3.29 8.53
C VAL A 401 -0.98 -4.55 8.82
N ALA A 402 -1.40 -5.29 7.80
CA ALA A 402 -2.08 -6.57 7.96
C ALA A 402 -1.17 -7.61 8.65
N ALA A 403 0.12 -7.65 8.28
CA ALA A 403 1.08 -8.54 8.92
C ALA A 403 1.32 -8.18 10.40
N LEU A 404 1.24 -6.91 10.82
CA LEU A 404 1.31 -6.54 12.25
C LEU A 404 0.24 -7.23 13.09
N GLY A 405 -1.00 -7.30 12.57
CA GLY A 405 -2.12 -7.91 13.29
C GLY A 405 -1.92 -9.40 13.56
N ILE A 406 -1.06 -10.02 12.78
CA ILE A 406 -0.66 -11.42 12.84
C ILE A 406 0.57 -11.61 13.71
N THR A 407 1.65 -10.87 13.41
CA THR A 407 2.96 -11.06 14.05
C THR A 407 2.93 -10.55 15.46
N LYS A 408 1.99 -9.64 15.76
CA LYS A 408 1.87 -8.94 17.04
C LYS A 408 3.14 -8.17 17.39
N VAL A 409 3.95 -7.81 16.38
CA VAL A 409 5.19 -7.03 16.54
C VAL A 409 4.96 -5.59 16.08
N GLY A 410 4.44 -4.75 16.97
CA GLY A 410 4.20 -3.33 16.72
C GLY A 410 5.39 -2.40 16.97
N SER A 411 6.63 -2.90 17.13
CA SER A 411 7.78 -2.08 17.54
C SER A 411 8.26 -1.13 16.42
N ARG A 412 8.40 0.16 16.74
CA ARG A 412 8.97 1.16 15.82
C ARG A 412 10.42 0.87 15.45
N THR A 413 11.22 0.40 16.41
CA THR A 413 12.64 0.11 16.18
C THR A 413 12.83 -0.98 15.15
N VAL A 414 11.95 -1.98 15.13
CA VAL A 414 11.94 -3.05 14.12
C VAL A 414 11.71 -2.46 12.72
N ILE A 415 10.73 -1.57 12.56
CA ILE A 415 10.43 -0.95 11.27
C ILE A 415 11.51 0.06 10.83
N LEU A 416 12.11 0.80 11.76
CA LEU A 416 13.28 1.63 11.46
C LEU A 416 14.43 0.78 10.92
N LEU A 417 14.72 -0.34 11.56
CA LEU A 417 15.75 -1.26 11.10
C LEU A 417 15.38 -1.90 9.75
N SER A 418 14.09 -2.16 9.49
CA SER A 418 13.59 -2.59 8.17
C SER A 418 13.88 -1.53 7.11
N GLY A 419 13.66 -0.25 7.40
CA GLY A 419 14.00 0.85 6.50
C GLY A 419 15.51 0.93 6.19
N ILE A 420 16.36 0.69 7.19
CA ILE A 420 17.82 0.59 6.99
C ILE A 420 18.16 -0.61 6.08
N PHE A 421 17.55 -1.77 6.30
CA PHE A 421 17.75 -2.93 5.42
C PHE A 421 17.33 -2.65 3.98
N MET A 422 16.20 -1.95 3.77
CA MET A 422 15.75 -1.56 2.43
C MET A 422 16.76 -0.63 1.73
N ILE A 423 17.33 0.34 2.47
CA ILE A 423 18.42 1.20 1.95
C ILE A 423 19.62 0.35 1.54
N LEU A 424 20.07 -0.57 2.40
CA LEU A 424 21.19 -1.46 2.10
C LEU A 424 20.92 -2.32 0.87
N MET A 425 19.73 -2.92 0.77
CA MET A 425 19.34 -3.72 -0.39
C MET A 425 19.28 -2.88 -1.68
N GLY A 426 18.83 -1.63 -1.59
CA GLY A 426 18.84 -0.70 -2.73
C GLY A 426 20.24 -0.24 -3.16
N VAL A 427 21.24 -0.29 -2.26
CA VAL A 427 22.64 0.00 -2.61
C VAL A 427 23.34 -1.20 -3.25
N LEU A 428 22.92 -2.42 -2.91
CA LEU A 428 23.50 -3.65 -3.41
C LEU A 428 22.96 -3.99 -4.81
N GLY A 429 23.66 -3.54 -5.85
CA GLY A 429 23.20 -3.64 -7.24
C GLY A 429 22.84 -5.06 -7.68
N LYS A 430 23.59 -6.06 -7.21
CA LYS A 430 23.35 -7.49 -7.47
C LYS A 430 22.00 -7.99 -6.94
N ILE A 431 21.48 -7.41 -5.86
CA ILE A 431 20.20 -7.82 -5.27
C ILE A 431 19.05 -7.48 -6.23
N GLY A 432 19.01 -6.25 -6.76
CA GLY A 432 18.07 -5.90 -7.82
C GLY A 432 18.23 -6.76 -9.08
N ALA A 433 19.46 -7.13 -9.44
CA ALA A 433 19.73 -7.97 -10.60
C ALA A 433 19.13 -9.37 -10.44
N ILE A 434 19.32 -9.99 -9.27
CA ILE A 434 18.72 -11.27 -8.90
C ILE A 434 17.19 -11.19 -9.04
N PHE A 435 16.55 -10.13 -8.55
CA PHE A 435 15.09 -9.98 -8.66
C PHE A 435 14.60 -9.69 -10.08
N ALA A 436 15.40 -9.04 -10.92
CA ALA A 436 15.06 -8.85 -12.34
C ALA A 436 15.04 -10.19 -13.12
N THR A 437 15.73 -11.23 -12.63
CA THR A 437 15.75 -12.56 -13.25
C THR A 437 14.54 -13.44 -12.93
N ILE A 438 13.59 -12.98 -12.10
CA ILE A 438 12.35 -13.72 -11.84
C ILE A 438 11.63 -13.94 -13.19
N PRO A 439 11.27 -15.19 -13.54
CA PRO A 439 10.58 -15.47 -14.79
C PRO A 439 9.23 -14.75 -14.88
N THR A 440 8.90 -14.27 -16.07
CA THR A 440 7.64 -13.55 -16.35
C THR A 440 6.37 -14.29 -15.88
N PRO A 441 6.18 -15.61 -16.12
CA PRO A 441 4.98 -16.30 -15.65
C PRO A 441 4.89 -16.41 -14.13
N VAL A 442 6.02 -16.47 -13.42
CA VAL A 442 6.04 -16.47 -11.95
C VAL A 442 5.53 -15.13 -11.42
N ILE A 443 5.94 -14.02 -12.05
CA ILE A 443 5.40 -12.68 -11.75
C ILE A 443 3.91 -12.61 -12.06
N GLY A 444 3.47 -13.18 -13.19
CA GLY A 444 2.05 -13.24 -13.56
C GLY A 444 1.18 -13.97 -12.51
N GLY A 445 1.64 -15.12 -12.02
CA GLY A 445 0.96 -15.84 -10.93
C GLY A 445 0.86 -15.05 -9.63
N MET A 446 1.91 -14.28 -9.29
CA MET A 446 1.88 -13.35 -8.16
C MET A 446 0.87 -12.21 -8.37
N PHE A 447 0.84 -11.60 -9.56
CA PHE A 447 -0.05 -10.47 -9.86
C PHE A 447 -1.53 -10.85 -9.76
N ILE A 448 -1.90 -12.05 -10.20
CA ILE A 448 -3.28 -12.56 -10.05
C ILE A 448 -3.71 -12.52 -8.57
N ILE A 449 -2.86 -13.00 -7.66
CA ILE A 449 -3.17 -13.00 -6.22
C ILE A 449 -3.15 -11.57 -5.66
N MET A 450 -2.11 -10.80 -5.95
CA MET A 450 -1.90 -9.48 -5.36
C MET A 450 -3.01 -8.51 -5.76
N PHE A 451 -3.36 -8.42 -7.05
CA PHE A 451 -4.44 -7.54 -7.51
C PHE A 451 -5.81 -7.98 -7.00
N GLY A 452 -6.06 -9.29 -6.87
CA GLY A 452 -7.27 -9.80 -6.24
C GLY A 452 -7.39 -9.39 -4.77
N VAL A 453 -6.31 -9.48 -4.00
CA VAL A 453 -6.27 -9.04 -2.59
C VAL A 453 -6.45 -7.52 -2.48
N ILE A 454 -5.80 -6.72 -3.34
CA ILE A 454 -5.98 -5.26 -3.38
C ILE A 454 -7.44 -4.91 -3.67
N THR A 455 -8.07 -5.57 -4.64
CA THR A 455 -9.49 -5.38 -4.93
C THR A 455 -10.36 -5.71 -3.71
N ALA A 456 -10.10 -6.84 -3.05
CA ALA A 456 -10.84 -7.23 -1.84
C ALA A 456 -10.63 -6.26 -0.67
N ALA A 457 -9.43 -5.70 -0.51
CA ALA A 457 -9.13 -4.69 0.50
C ALA A 457 -9.97 -3.42 0.28
N GLY A 458 -10.11 -2.97 -0.98
CA GLY A 458 -11.03 -1.90 -1.35
C GLY A 458 -12.47 -2.19 -0.95
N ILE A 459 -13.00 -3.34 -1.36
CA ILE A 459 -14.37 -3.80 -1.04
C ILE A 459 -14.59 -3.90 0.47
N SER A 460 -13.58 -4.27 1.25
CA SER A 460 -13.69 -4.42 2.69
C SER A 460 -14.06 -3.13 3.42
N ASN A 461 -13.84 -1.94 2.82
CA ASN A 461 -14.28 -0.67 3.38
C ASN A 461 -15.82 -0.55 3.42
N LEU A 462 -16.55 -1.35 2.64
CA LEU A 462 -18.01 -1.42 2.71
C LEU A 462 -18.51 -2.08 4.00
N GLN A 463 -17.65 -2.71 4.80
CA GLN A 463 -18.04 -3.28 6.10
C GLN A 463 -18.62 -2.24 7.07
N TYR A 464 -18.28 -0.97 6.88
CA TYR A 464 -18.78 0.14 7.70
C TYR A 464 -20.10 0.73 7.15
N VAL A 465 -20.52 0.34 5.95
CA VAL A 465 -21.66 0.89 5.21
C VAL A 465 -22.85 -0.04 5.32
N ASP A 466 -24.07 0.51 5.43
CA ASP A 466 -25.28 -0.31 5.34
C ASP A 466 -25.55 -0.74 3.88
N MET A 467 -25.09 -1.95 3.54
CA MET A 467 -25.28 -2.53 2.21
C MET A 467 -26.67 -3.13 1.98
N ASN A 468 -27.60 -3.04 2.95
CA ASN A 468 -29.02 -3.36 2.70
C ASN A 468 -29.76 -2.19 2.03
N SER A 469 -29.19 -0.99 2.05
CA SER A 469 -29.78 0.17 1.39
C SER A 469 -29.62 0.10 -0.13
N SER A 470 -30.74 0.24 -0.86
CA SER A 470 -30.75 0.33 -2.32
C SER A 470 -29.92 1.51 -2.83
N ARG A 471 -29.86 2.62 -2.09
CA ARG A 471 -29.00 3.78 -2.37
C ARG A 471 -27.54 3.36 -2.45
N ASN A 472 -27.04 2.70 -1.41
CA ASN A 472 -25.63 2.37 -1.27
C ASN A 472 -25.19 1.31 -2.28
N ILE A 473 -26.03 0.29 -2.51
CA ILE A 473 -25.81 -0.70 -3.57
C ILE A 473 -25.71 -0.01 -4.93
N PHE A 474 -26.61 0.95 -5.22
CA PHE A 474 -26.58 1.68 -6.49
C PHE A 474 -25.32 2.55 -6.63
N VAL A 475 -24.98 3.34 -5.61
CA VAL A 475 -23.77 4.20 -5.61
C VAL A 475 -22.52 3.37 -5.88
N PHE A 476 -22.33 2.28 -5.14
CA PHE A 476 -21.17 1.41 -5.31
C PHE A 476 -21.16 0.72 -6.68
N GLY A 477 -22.26 0.07 -7.06
CA GLY A 477 -22.36 -0.70 -8.30
C GLY A 477 -22.19 0.17 -9.55
N PHE A 478 -22.83 1.34 -9.60
CA PHE A 478 -22.70 2.27 -10.71
C PHE A 478 -21.27 2.80 -10.83
N SER A 479 -20.64 3.15 -9.71
CA SER A 479 -19.28 3.70 -9.69
C SER A 479 -18.26 2.67 -10.15
N LEU A 480 -18.36 1.42 -9.67
CA LEU A 480 -17.47 0.34 -10.05
C LEU A 480 -17.61 -0.02 -11.53
N PHE A 481 -18.84 -0.17 -12.03
CA PHE A 481 -19.07 -0.58 -13.42
C PHE A 481 -18.72 0.52 -14.42
N SER A 482 -19.10 1.78 -14.14
CA SER A 482 -18.76 2.92 -15.00
C SER A 482 -17.25 3.10 -15.16
N ALA A 483 -16.50 2.82 -14.09
CA ALA A 483 -15.05 2.86 -14.12
C ALA A 483 -14.40 1.79 -14.99
N LEU A 484 -15.09 0.70 -15.33
CA LEU A 484 -14.62 -0.29 -16.31
C LEU A 484 -15.10 0.06 -17.72
N VAL A 485 -16.32 0.57 -17.85
CA VAL A 485 -16.95 0.87 -19.15
C VAL A 485 -16.32 2.08 -19.83
N ILE A 486 -16.17 3.19 -19.11
CA ILE A 486 -15.73 4.46 -19.72
C ILE A 486 -14.27 4.37 -20.20
N PRO A 487 -13.29 3.91 -19.41
CA PRO A 487 -11.90 3.78 -19.89
C PRO A 487 -11.76 2.84 -21.08
N ASN A 488 -12.48 1.71 -21.06
CA ASN A 488 -12.48 0.75 -22.16
C ASN A 488 -13.03 1.38 -23.46
N TRP A 489 -14.13 2.15 -23.35
CA TRP A 489 -14.69 2.84 -24.51
C TRP A 489 -13.76 3.92 -25.06
N ILE A 490 -13.16 4.75 -24.20
CA ILE A 490 -12.22 5.82 -24.61
C ILE A 490 -10.96 5.23 -25.26
N THR A 491 -10.44 4.13 -24.73
CA THR A 491 -9.27 3.45 -25.29
C THR A 491 -9.54 2.90 -26.69
N LYS A 492 -10.75 2.37 -26.93
CA LYS A 492 -11.19 1.90 -28.25
C LYS A 492 -11.54 3.02 -29.23
N ASN A 493 -11.85 4.22 -28.73
CA ASN A 493 -12.35 5.35 -29.52
C ASN A 493 -11.51 6.63 -29.30
N PRO A 494 -10.19 6.62 -29.62
CA PRO A 494 -9.28 7.70 -29.27
C PRO A 494 -9.57 9.03 -29.98
N GLY A 495 -10.33 9.03 -31.08
CA GLY A 495 -10.63 10.23 -31.87
C GLY A 495 -11.78 11.09 -31.35
N TYR A 496 -12.48 10.68 -30.28
CA TYR A 496 -13.72 11.36 -29.84
C TYR A 496 -13.52 12.47 -28.80
N LEU A 497 -12.40 12.46 -28.07
CA LEU A 497 -12.03 13.54 -27.15
C LEU A 497 -11.16 14.57 -27.87
N GLN A 498 -11.76 15.31 -28.81
CA GLN A 498 -11.11 16.39 -29.55
C GLN A 498 -11.86 17.70 -29.30
N THR A 499 -11.51 18.42 -28.23
CA THR A 499 -12.06 19.74 -27.93
C THR A 499 -11.36 20.86 -28.72
N GLY A 500 -10.28 20.52 -29.45
CA GLY A 500 -9.46 21.47 -30.20
C GLY A 500 -8.34 22.12 -29.38
N ILE A 501 -8.18 21.73 -28.11
CA ILE A 501 -7.09 22.16 -27.22
C ILE A 501 -6.34 20.91 -26.78
N THR A 502 -5.12 20.72 -27.30
CA THR A 502 -4.30 19.52 -27.09
C THR A 502 -4.09 19.18 -25.62
N GLU A 503 -3.79 20.19 -24.79
CA GLU A 503 -3.57 20.01 -23.35
C GLU A 503 -4.83 19.51 -22.64
N LEU A 504 -6.00 20.06 -22.99
CA LEU A 504 -7.27 19.66 -22.39
C LEU A 504 -7.66 18.25 -22.84
N ASP A 505 -7.45 17.93 -24.11
CA ASP A 505 -7.69 16.59 -24.66
C ASP A 505 -6.82 15.54 -23.96
N GLN A 506 -5.54 15.84 -23.71
CA GLN A 506 -4.66 14.96 -22.94
C GLN A 506 -5.13 14.80 -21.49
N VAL A 507 -5.49 15.89 -20.80
CA VAL A 507 -6.00 15.84 -19.41
C VAL A 507 -7.25 14.96 -19.34
N LEU A 508 -8.24 15.22 -20.21
CA LEU A 508 -9.48 14.45 -20.25
C LEU A 508 -9.22 12.99 -20.58
N ARG A 509 -8.30 12.71 -21.52
CA ARG A 509 -7.95 11.34 -21.89
C ARG A 509 -7.30 10.59 -20.73
N ILE A 510 -6.38 11.19 -19.98
CA ILE A 510 -5.77 10.53 -18.81
C ILE A 510 -6.82 10.31 -17.73
N LEU A 511 -7.62 11.33 -17.39
CA LEU A 511 -8.64 11.20 -16.35
C LEU A 511 -9.68 10.13 -16.70
N PHE A 512 -10.17 10.11 -17.95
CA PHE A 512 -11.16 9.13 -18.40
C PHE A 512 -10.60 7.76 -18.76
N THR A 513 -9.28 7.57 -18.82
CA THR A 513 -8.65 6.24 -18.92
C THR A 513 -8.18 5.72 -17.55
N THR A 514 -8.17 6.58 -16.53
CA THR A 514 -7.81 6.22 -15.15
C THR A 514 -9.03 5.66 -14.42
N HIS A 515 -9.13 4.33 -14.38
CA HIS A 515 -10.24 3.58 -13.77
C HIS A 515 -10.56 4.05 -12.33
N MET A 516 -9.54 4.13 -11.46
CA MET A 516 -9.72 4.57 -10.07
C MET A 516 -10.30 5.98 -9.96
N PHE A 517 -9.95 6.90 -10.87
CA PHE A 517 -10.45 8.27 -10.84
C PHE A 517 -11.94 8.30 -11.12
N ILE A 518 -12.40 7.55 -12.13
CA ILE A 518 -13.82 7.48 -12.49
C ILE A 518 -14.63 6.85 -11.37
N GLY A 519 -14.15 5.75 -10.79
CA GLY A 519 -14.85 5.09 -9.69
C GLY A 519 -14.91 5.94 -8.44
N GLY A 520 -13.81 6.62 -8.11
CA GLY A 520 -13.77 7.56 -7.00
C GLY A 520 -14.62 8.80 -7.25
N PHE A 521 -14.61 9.35 -8.46
CA PHE A 521 -15.41 10.51 -8.83
C PHE A 521 -16.91 10.20 -8.71
N PHE A 522 -17.40 9.11 -9.33
CA PHE A 522 -18.81 8.75 -9.21
C PHE A 522 -19.19 8.32 -7.80
N GLY A 523 -18.31 7.60 -7.09
CA GLY A 523 -18.54 7.21 -5.71
C GLY A 523 -18.66 8.42 -4.79
N PHE A 524 -17.78 9.42 -4.97
CA PHE A 524 -17.80 10.70 -4.27
C PHE A 524 -19.03 11.53 -4.62
N PHE A 525 -19.28 11.73 -5.91
CA PHE A 525 -20.33 12.60 -6.41
C PHE A 525 -21.70 12.07 -6.01
N LEU A 526 -21.97 10.78 -6.23
CA LEU A 526 -23.26 10.18 -5.90
C LEU A 526 -23.48 10.05 -4.39
N ASP A 527 -22.44 9.70 -3.62
CA ASP A 527 -22.59 9.61 -2.16
C ASP A 527 -22.86 10.97 -1.51
N ASN A 528 -22.38 12.07 -2.08
CA ASN A 528 -22.65 13.41 -1.54
C ASN A 528 -23.91 14.08 -2.10
N THR A 529 -24.39 13.67 -3.28
CA THR A 529 -25.58 14.27 -3.92
C THR A 529 -26.88 13.51 -3.62
N ILE A 530 -26.82 12.18 -3.48
CA ILE A 530 -28.01 11.38 -3.19
C ILE A 530 -28.31 11.46 -1.68
N PRO A 531 -29.54 11.88 -1.28
CA PRO A 531 -29.93 11.94 0.13
C PRO A 531 -29.71 10.61 0.85
N GLY A 532 -29.11 10.65 2.04
CA GLY A 532 -28.85 9.47 2.86
C GLY A 532 -28.40 9.87 4.27
N THR A 533 -28.63 9.01 5.25
CA THR A 533 -28.25 9.29 6.65
C THR A 533 -26.75 9.03 6.89
N THR A 534 -26.15 9.66 7.90
CA THR A 534 -24.74 9.43 8.26
C THR A 534 -24.48 8.00 8.76
N VAL A 535 -25.49 7.36 9.35
CA VAL A 535 -25.45 5.95 9.75
C VAL A 535 -25.42 5.05 8.52
N GLU A 536 -26.38 5.24 7.61
CA GLU A 536 -26.51 4.45 6.38
C GLU A 536 -25.26 4.56 5.51
N ARG A 537 -24.67 5.77 5.39
CA ARG A 537 -23.41 6.01 4.67
C ARG A 537 -22.18 5.40 5.35
N GLY A 538 -22.32 4.91 6.58
CA GLY A 538 -21.23 4.36 7.36
C GLY A 538 -20.30 5.39 7.99
N LEU A 539 -20.60 6.68 7.88
CA LEU A 539 -19.75 7.76 8.39
C LEU A 539 -19.64 7.74 9.91
N LEU A 540 -20.69 7.33 10.64
CA LEU A 540 -20.63 7.26 12.10
C LEU A 540 -19.73 6.14 12.60
N ALA A 541 -19.89 4.92 12.07
CA ALA A 541 -19.03 3.79 12.42
C ALA A 541 -17.58 4.05 12.00
N TRP A 542 -17.38 4.60 10.80
CA TRP A 542 -16.08 5.03 10.29
C TRP A 542 -15.45 6.09 11.21
N ASN A 543 -16.23 7.09 11.62
CA ASN A 543 -15.78 8.14 12.51
C ASN A 543 -15.53 7.63 13.93
N GLN A 544 -16.32 6.69 14.48
CA GLN A 544 -16.04 6.13 15.81
C GLN A 544 -14.69 5.41 15.82
N VAL A 545 -14.41 4.58 14.81
CA VAL A 545 -13.11 3.92 14.67
C VAL A 545 -11.97 4.93 14.46
N HIS A 546 -12.24 6.10 13.88
CA HIS A 546 -11.24 7.15 13.64
C HIS A 546 -11.12 8.20 14.75
N PHE A 547 -12.15 8.40 15.56
CA PHE A 547 -12.30 9.53 16.48
C PHE A 547 -12.72 9.14 17.90
N GLU A 548 -12.84 7.85 18.26
CA GLU A 548 -13.06 7.46 19.67
C GLU A 548 -11.88 7.84 20.55
N ASP A 549 -12.12 8.97 21.22
CA ASP A 549 -11.64 9.51 22.48
C ASP A 549 -10.13 9.58 22.72
N SER A 550 -9.62 10.77 22.38
CA SER A 550 -8.42 11.42 22.87
C SER A 550 -8.36 11.62 24.40
N THR A 551 -9.05 10.80 25.19
CA THR A 551 -9.15 10.92 26.66
C THR A 551 -7.95 10.30 27.38
N CYS A 552 -7.12 9.48 26.71
CA CYS A 552 -5.84 9.02 27.23
C CYS A 552 -4.69 9.94 26.77
N SER A 553 -4.71 11.21 27.19
CA SER A 553 -3.79 12.24 26.67
C SER A 553 -2.31 11.92 26.92
N MET A 554 -1.98 11.29 28.04
CA MET A 554 -0.58 11.01 28.42
C MET A 554 0.09 9.94 27.53
N VAL A 555 -0.62 8.87 27.16
CA VAL A 555 -0.07 7.80 26.31
C VAL A 555 -0.01 8.24 24.84
N SER A 556 -0.95 9.09 24.40
CA SER A 556 -0.96 9.63 23.04
C SER A 556 0.21 10.58 22.77
N GLU A 557 0.56 11.42 23.74
CA GLU A 557 1.71 12.34 23.62
C GLU A 557 3.05 11.58 23.46
N GLU A 558 3.28 10.52 24.25
CA GLU A 558 4.53 9.73 24.16
C GLU A 558 4.72 9.05 22.79
N VAL A 559 3.62 8.60 22.18
CA VAL A 559 3.66 7.91 20.89
C VAL A 559 3.82 8.89 19.72
N TYR A 560 3.10 10.01 19.74
CA TYR A 560 2.91 10.88 18.56
C TYR A 560 3.69 12.20 18.58
N ASP A 561 4.36 12.58 19.67
CA ASP A 561 5.15 13.83 19.74
C ASP A 561 6.41 13.81 18.85
N PHE A 562 7.12 14.92 18.70
CA PHE A 562 8.38 14.92 17.94
C PHE A 562 9.51 14.15 18.67
N PRO A 563 10.42 13.48 17.96
CA PRO A 563 11.55 12.79 18.57
C PRO A 563 12.54 13.75 19.25
N CYS A 564 13.35 13.21 20.17
CA CYS A 564 14.55 13.84 20.74
C CYS A 564 14.35 15.23 21.38
N GLY A 565 13.18 15.51 21.96
CA GLY A 565 12.93 16.81 22.61
C GLY A 565 12.81 18.00 21.65
N ILE A 566 12.77 17.75 20.33
CA ILE A 566 12.43 18.77 19.33
C ILE A 566 11.07 19.38 19.66
N ALA A 567 10.16 18.58 20.22
CA ALA A 567 8.89 19.04 20.76
C ALA A 567 9.07 20.21 21.73
N ALA A 568 10.02 20.16 22.67
CA ALA A 568 10.25 21.24 23.64
C ALA A 568 10.79 22.52 22.98
N SER A 569 11.65 22.41 21.98
CA SER A 569 12.20 23.56 21.24
C SER A 569 11.19 24.18 20.26
N VAL A 570 10.31 23.36 19.68
CA VAL A 570 9.25 23.76 18.76
C VAL A 570 8.07 24.33 19.55
N GLN A 571 7.73 23.76 20.71
CA GLN A 571 6.67 24.27 21.60
C GLN A 571 7.06 25.55 22.35
N SER A 572 8.32 26.00 22.29
CA SER A 572 8.75 27.24 22.95
C SER A 572 8.20 28.51 22.27
N HIS A 573 7.68 28.41 21.05
CA HIS A 573 7.15 29.56 20.31
C HIS A 573 5.61 29.54 20.25
N SER A 574 4.98 30.67 20.58
CA SER A 574 3.52 30.81 20.70
C SER A 574 2.74 30.63 19.39
N TRP A 575 3.34 30.90 18.23
CA TRP A 575 2.68 30.77 16.92
C TRP A 575 2.50 29.31 16.49
N ILE A 576 3.25 28.37 17.09
CA ILE A 576 3.23 26.95 16.73
C ILE A 576 1.92 26.26 17.15
N ARG A 577 1.14 26.87 18.05
CA ARG A 577 -0.23 26.42 18.40
C ARG A 577 -1.20 26.47 17.21
N TYR A 578 -0.91 27.28 16.20
CA TYR A 578 -1.69 27.42 14.97
C TYR A 578 -1.22 26.49 13.85
N VAL A 579 -0.11 25.77 14.04
CA VAL A 579 0.45 24.86 13.05
C VAL A 579 -0.26 23.49 13.16
N PRO A 580 -1.01 23.07 12.13
CA PRO A 580 -1.95 21.95 12.25
C PRO A 580 -1.30 20.56 12.31
N PHE A 581 0.01 20.45 12.05
CA PHE A 581 0.78 19.20 12.16
C PHE A 581 1.61 19.09 13.47
N CYS A 582 1.60 20.13 14.30
CA CYS A 582 2.30 20.14 15.58
C CYS A 582 1.38 19.70 16.74
N PRO A 583 1.91 18.94 17.72
CA PRO A 583 1.15 18.60 18.93
C PRO A 583 0.82 19.86 19.72
N ARG A 584 -0.42 19.96 20.22
CA ARG A 584 -0.87 21.07 21.06
C ARG A 584 -0.66 20.72 22.52
N LYS A 585 -0.04 21.63 23.29
CA LYS A 585 -0.06 21.58 24.75
C LYS A 585 -1.50 21.82 25.21
N ASN A 586 -2.14 20.83 25.83
CA ASN A 586 -3.39 21.08 26.54
C ASN A 586 -3.06 21.96 27.76
N ASP A 587 -3.81 23.04 27.92
CA ASP A 587 -3.75 23.88 29.12
C ASP A 587 -3.97 22.99 30.37
N ASP A 588 -3.18 23.24 31.42
CA ASP A 588 -3.09 22.46 32.66
C ASP A 588 -4.39 21.74 33.07
N PRO A 589 -4.36 20.44 33.40
CA PRO A 589 -5.52 19.74 33.94
C PRO A 589 -6.11 20.42 35.18
N GLN A 590 -5.30 21.14 35.96
CA GLN A 590 -5.77 21.98 37.08
C GLN A 590 -6.70 23.11 36.64
N LYS A 591 -6.49 23.71 35.46
CA LYS A 591 -7.31 24.83 34.96
C LYS A 591 -8.69 24.36 34.48
N LYS A 592 -8.79 23.14 33.92
CA LYS A 592 -10.09 22.52 33.59
C LYS A 592 -10.88 22.14 34.84
N GLN A 593 -10.21 21.66 35.89
CA GLN A 593 -10.84 21.38 37.18
C GLN A 593 -11.36 22.69 37.82
N GLU A 594 -10.54 23.74 37.87
CA GLU A 594 -10.96 25.06 38.40
C GLU A 594 -12.10 25.69 37.59
N THR A 595 -12.12 25.50 36.26
CA THR A 595 -13.21 26.03 35.42
C THR A 595 -14.50 25.21 35.60
N ALA A 596 -14.39 23.89 35.78
CA ALA A 596 -15.53 23.02 36.07
C ALA A 596 -16.09 23.25 37.48
N ASP A 597 -15.23 23.47 38.47
CA ASP A 597 -15.59 23.79 39.86
C ASP A 597 -16.15 25.22 39.95
N ALA A 598 -15.62 26.18 39.19
CA ALA A 598 -16.18 27.52 39.09
C ALA A 598 -17.59 27.50 38.47
N LEU A 599 -17.80 26.72 37.40
CA LEU A 599 -19.11 26.54 36.76
C LEU A 599 -20.12 25.76 37.62
N GLN A 600 -19.66 24.89 38.53
CA GLN A 600 -20.50 24.26 39.54
C GLN A 600 -20.85 25.21 40.70
N SER A 601 -19.93 26.11 41.10
CA SER A 601 -20.19 27.09 42.17
C SER A 601 -21.15 28.22 41.77
N THR A 602 -21.37 28.44 40.46
CA THR A 602 -22.33 29.45 39.95
C THR A 602 -23.75 28.90 39.78
N ARG A 603 -24.00 27.64 40.18
CA ARG A 603 -25.33 26.99 40.20
C ARG A 603 -25.80 26.66 41.62
N VAL A 604 -25.56 27.56 42.57
CA VAL A 604 -26.22 27.53 43.90
C VAL A 604 -27.03 28.80 44.08
#